data_AF-A0AAN0KGL8-F1
#
_entry.id   AF-A0AAN0KGL8-F1
#
_cell.length_a   1.000
_cell.length_b   1.000
_cell.length_c   1.000
_cell.angle_alpha   90.00
_cell.angle_beta   90.00
_cell.angle_gamma   90.00
#
_symmetry.space_group_name_H-M   'P 1'
#
loop_
_entity.id
_entity.type
_entity.pdbx_description
1 polymer ?
#
loop_
_entity_poly.entity_id
_entity_poly.type
_entity_poly.pdbx_seq_one_letter_code
_entity_poly.pdbx_strand_id
1 'polypeptide(L)'
;MAKHINGYHEKNIIDIINTWPIDNKLTWDALCDRLIGVIEKRPSRQSLSSHVRISESFNAKKTTIKSGEIHTVKPANLKIASQRIKSLKQRMKI
;
A
#
# COMPACT_ATOMS: atom_id res chain seq x y z
N MET A 1 10.45 -2.94 26.83
CA MET A 1 9.98 -1.74 26.12
C MET A 1 9.79 -2.09 24.65
N ALA A 2 8.56 -1.99 24.15
CA ALA A 2 8.27 -2.31 22.76
C ALA A 2 9.01 -1.31 21.86
N LYS A 3 9.79 -1.81 20.88
CA LYS A 3 10.43 -0.94 19.88
C LYS A 3 9.32 -0.19 19.16
N HIS A 4 9.22 1.12 19.40
CA HIS A 4 8.20 1.98 18.84
C HIS A 4 8.34 1.98 17.32
N ILE A 5 7.25 1.72 16.60
CA ILE A 5 7.16 2.06 15.18
C ILE A 5 7.35 3.57 15.11
N ASN A 6 8.52 4.02 14.65
CA ASN A 6 8.78 5.45 14.44
C ASN A 6 7.95 5.95 13.24
N GLY A 7 7.79 7.27 13.10
CA GLY A 7 7.00 7.85 12.01
C GLY A 7 7.51 7.49 10.60
N TYR A 8 8.79 7.17 10.45
CA TYR A 8 9.38 6.70 9.19
C TYR A 8 8.91 5.28 8.84
N HIS A 9 8.89 4.38 9.82
CA HIS A 9 8.34 3.03 9.67
C HIS A 9 6.83 3.08 9.40
N GLU A 10 6.08 3.96 10.05
CA GLU A 10 4.65 4.14 9.79
C GLU A 10 4.39 4.47 8.32
N LYS A 11 5.09 5.47 7.77
CA LYS A 11 4.96 5.86 6.37
C LYS A 11 5.30 4.71 5.42
N ASN A 12 6.43 4.03 5.63
CA ASN A 12 6.83 2.89 4.79
C ASN A 12 5.81 1.75 4.84
N ILE A 13 5.24 1.44 6.01
CA ILE A 13 4.20 0.42 6.16
C ILE A 13 2.94 0.82 5.37
N ILE A 14 2.50 2.08 5.49
CA ILE A 14 1.35 2.60 4.75
C ILE A 14 1.59 2.53 3.24
N ASP A 15 2.79 2.89 2.78
CA ASP A 15 3.14 2.82 1.36
C ASP A 15 3.13 1.37 0.84
N ILE A 16 3.60 0.39 1.63
CA ILE A 16 3.53 -1.04 1.30
C ILE A 16 2.08 -1.53 1.23
N ILE A 17 1.22 -1.09 2.16
CA ILE A 17 -0.21 -1.42 2.14
C ILE A 17 -0.85 -0.82 0.87
N ASN A 18 -0.57 0.44 0.56
CA ASN A 18 -1.16 1.13 -0.59
C ASN A 18 -0.72 0.50 -1.92
N THR A 19 0.53 0.06 -2.00
CA THR A 19 1.11 -0.61 -3.17
C THR A 19 0.86 -2.13 -3.18
N TRP A 20 0.10 -2.66 -2.22
CA TRP A 20 -0.18 -4.09 -2.15
C TRP A 20 -0.88 -4.57 -3.44
N PRO A 21 -0.43 -5.69 -4.04
CA PRO A 21 -1.02 -6.19 -5.29
C PRO A 21 -2.49 -6.58 -5.09
N ILE A 22 -3.35 -6.24 -6.05
CA ILE A 22 -4.80 -6.47 -5.92
C ILE A 22 -5.18 -7.95 -6.08
N ASP A 23 -4.35 -8.69 -6.81
CA ASP A 23 -4.41 -10.14 -7.03
C ASP A 23 -4.00 -10.93 -5.78
N ASN A 24 -3.33 -10.29 -4.82
CA ASN A 24 -2.85 -10.95 -3.60
C ASN A 24 -3.72 -10.63 -2.39
N LYS A 25 -4.10 -11.68 -1.65
CA LYS A 25 -4.87 -11.55 -0.40
C LYS A 25 -4.07 -10.76 0.63
N LEU A 26 -4.58 -9.59 1.02
CA LEU A 26 -4.02 -8.80 2.11
C LEU A 26 -4.45 -9.37 3.48
N THR A 27 -3.49 -9.96 4.19
CA THR A 27 -3.64 -10.44 5.57
C THR A 27 -2.59 -9.82 6.47
N TRP A 28 -2.84 -9.79 7.78
CA TRP A 28 -1.87 -9.28 8.75
C TRP A 28 -0.56 -10.09 8.74
N ASP A 29 -0.62 -11.41 8.54
CA ASP A 29 0.59 -12.23 8.40
C ASP A 29 1.39 -11.89 7.16
N ALA A 30 0.72 -11.81 6.01
CA ALA A 30 1.39 -11.48 4.76
C ALA A 30 2.05 -10.10 4.86
N LEU A 31 1.39 -9.13 5.51
CA LEU A 31 1.97 -7.83 5.79
C LEU A 31 3.20 -7.94 6.71
N CYS A 32 3.10 -8.65 7.83
CA CYS A 32 4.24 -8.87 8.73
C CYS A 32 5.43 -9.51 8.02
N ASP A 33 5.18 -10.50 7.16
CA ASP A 33 6.22 -11.23 6.42
C ASP A 33 6.88 -10.34 5.36
N ARG A 34 6.09 -9.54 4.64
CA ARG A 34 6.64 -8.56 3.70
C ARG A 34 7.46 -7.47 4.37
N LEU A 35 7.12 -7.12 5.61
CA LEU A 35 7.85 -6.13 6.39
C LEU A 35 9.19 -6.65 6.94
N ILE A 36 9.45 -7.96 6.95
CA ILE A 36 10.76 -8.53 7.39
C ILE A 36 11.91 -7.99 6.54
N GLY A 37 11.69 -7.81 5.23
CA GLY A 37 12.71 -7.29 4.32
C GLY A 37 12.87 -5.76 4.35
N VAL A 38 11.99 -5.04 5.05
CA VAL A 38 11.94 -3.57 5.06
C VAL A 38 12.29 -3.01 6.44
N ILE A 39 11.81 -3.69 7.47
CA ILE A 39 12.12 -3.42 8.86
C ILE A 39 13.01 -4.59 9.27
N GLU A 40 14.24 -4.30 9.69
CA GLU A 40 15.24 -5.30 10.13
C GLU A 40 14.70 -6.33 11.14
N LYS A 41 13.51 -6.07 11.72
CA LYS A 41 12.76 -6.98 12.56
C LYS A 41 11.31 -7.13 12.08
N ARG A 42 10.83 -8.38 12.05
CA ARG A 42 9.41 -8.71 11.82
C ARG A 42 8.53 -7.98 12.86
N PRO A 43 7.62 -7.09 12.42
CA PRO A 43 6.67 -6.47 13.33
C PRO A 43 5.62 -7.51 13.80
N SER A 44 5.05 -7.30 14.97
CA SER A 44 3.92 -8.11 15.44
C SER A 44 2.61 -7.55 14.91
N ARG A 45 1.61 -8.41 14.70
CA ARG A 45 0.26 -7.98 14.27
C ARG A 45 -0.31 -6.93 15.24
N GLN A 46 -0.10 -7.16 16.54
CA GLN A 46 -0.55 -6.26 17.61
C GLN A 46 0.07 -4.87 17.47
N SER A 47 1.36 -4.81 17.16
CA SER A 47 2.09 -3.56 16.92
C SER A 47 1.60 -2.84 15.68
N LEU A 48 1.16 -3.54 14.63
CA LEU A 48 0.63 -2.87 13.43
C LEU A 48 -0.82 -2.40 13.66
N SER A 49 -1.65 -3.23 14.29
CA SER A 49 -3.06 -2.91 14.54
C SER A 49 -3.26 -1.82 15.58
N SER A 50 -2.32 -1.63 16.52
CA SER A 50 -2.41 -0.55 17.51
C SER A 50 -2.18 0.84 16.92
N HIS A 51 -1.56 0.94 15.74
CA HIS A 51 -1.38 2.20 15.03
C HIS A 51 -2.60 2.48 14.16
N VAL A 52 -3.38 3.50 14.55
CA VAL A 52 -4.65 3.87 13.90
C VAL A 52 -4.47 4.04 12.40
N ARG A 53 -3.46 4.80 11.96
CA ARG A 53 -3.21 5.06 10.53
C ARG A 53 -2.87 3.81 9.71
N ILE A 54 -2.12 2.88 10.30
CA ILE A 54 -1.79 1.60 9.65
C ILE A 54 -3.04 0.73 9.55
N SER A 55 -3.82 0.65 10.65
CA SER A 55 -5.07 -0.10 10.70
C SER A 55 -6.10 0.42 9.70
N GLU A 56 -6.29 1.74 9.61
CA GLU A 56 -7.17 2.39 8.64
C GLU A 56 -6.73 2.11 7.20
N SER A 57 -5.45 2.29 6.89
CA SER A 57 -4.89 2.02 5.56
C SER A 57 -5.07 0.55 5.18
N PHE A 58 -4.82 -0.37 6.12
CA PHE A 58 -4.99 -1.80 5.92
C PHE A 58 -6.44 -2.15 5.61
N ASN A 59 -7.40 -1.63 6.38
CA ASN A 59 -8.81 -1.89 6.18
C ASN A 59 -9.30 -1.30 4.86
N ALA A 60 -8.91 -0.06 4.54
CA ALA A 60 -9.25 0.59 3.27
C ALA A 60 -8.76 -0.25 2.07
N LYS A 61 -7.49 -0.63 2.07
CA LYS A 61 -6.92 -1.45 0.99
C LYS A 61 -7.56 -2.83 0.91
N LYS A 62 -7.81 -3.47 2.05
CA LYS A 62 -8.46 -4.78 2.10
C LYS A 62 -9.88 -4.73 1.53
N THR A 63 -10.61 -3.64 1.76
CA THR A 63 -11.91 -3.40 1.13
C THR A 63 -11.77 -3.24 -0.38
N THR A 64 -10.80 -2.46 -0.86
CA THR A 64 -10.52 -2.31 -2.30
C THR A 64 -10.19 -3.65 -2.97
N ILE A 65 -9.36 -4.48 -2.33
CA ILE A 65 -9.02 -5.81 -2.84
C ILE A 65 -10.25 -6.72 -2.88
N LYS A 66 -11.09 -6.67 -1.84
CA LYS A 66 -12.32 -7.47 -1.77
C LYS A 66 -13.39 -7.03 -2.77
N SER A 67 -13.54 -5.73 -3.03
CA SER A 67 -14.52 -5.27 -4.02
C SER A 67 -14.08 -5.57 -5.44
N GLY A 68 -12.79 -5.87 -5.66
CA GLY A 68 -12.22 -6.03 -6.99
C GLY A 68 -12.22 -4.73 -7.80
N GLU A 69 -12.66 -3.61 -7.20
CA GLU A 69 -12.60 -2.31 -7.85
C GLU A 69 -11.15 -1.86 -7.86
N ILE A 70 -10.52 -1.98 -9.02
CA ILE A 70 -9.44 -1.06 -9.36
C ILE A 70 -10.11 0.31 -9.35
N HIS A 71 -9.91 1.09 -8.29
CA HIS A 71 -10.14 2.53 -8.31
C HIS A 71 -9.20 3.11 -9.37
N THR A 72 -9.54 2.96 -10.65
CA THR A 72 -9.02 3.79 -11.70
C THR A 72 -9.53 5.16 -11.33
N VAL A 73 -8.69 5.98 -10.69
CA VAL A 73 -8.97 7.40 -10.54
C VAL A 73 -9.13 7.89 -11.96
N LYS A 74 -10.39 8.00 -12.39
CA LYS A 74 -10.72 8.49 -13.72
C LYS A 74 -10.04 9.85 -13.81
N PRO A 75 -9.19 10.08 -14.82
CA PRO A 75 -8.57 11.38 -14.96
C PRO A 75 -9.68 12.42 -15.00
N ALA A 76 -9.51 13.51 -14.25
CA ALA A 76 -10.56 14.53 -14.07
C ALA A 76 -11.10 15.08 -15.41
N ASN A 77 -10.33 14.92 -16.49
CA ASN A 77 -10.75 15.21 -17.86
C ASN A 77 -9.88 14.47 -18.90
N LEU A 78 -10.33 14.49 -20.16
CA LEU A 78 -9.67 13.88 -21.32
C LEU A 78 -8.22 14.37 -21.53
N LYS A 79 -7.92 15.62 -21.22
CA LYS A 79 -6.57 16.21 -21.37
C LYS A 79 -5.56 15.53 -20.44
N ILE A 80 -5.93 15.33 -19.16
CA ILE A 80 -5.08 14.62 -18.19
C ILE A 80 -4.92 13.15 -18.57
N ALA A 81 -5.95 12.51 -19.14
CA ALA A 81 -5.87 11.14 -19.65
C ALA A 81 -4.81 11.03 -20.76
N SER A 82 -4.87 11.92 -21.75
CA SER A 82 -3.93 11.96 -22.88
C SER A 82 -2.48 12.20 -22.41
N GLN A 83 -2.29 13.13 -21.47
CA GLN A 83 -0.96 13.39 -20.89
C GLN A 83 -0.39 12.18 -20.15
N ARG A 84 -1.19 11.49 -19.33
CA ARG A 84 -0.76 10.25 -18.64
C ARG A 84 -0.34 9.18 -19.63
N ILE A 85 -1.13 8.95 -20.69
CA ILE A 85 -0.79 7.98 -21.75
C ILE A 85 0.52 8.35 -22.45
N LYS A 86 0.73 9.63 -22.78
CA LYS A 86 1.96 10.10 -23.42
C LYS A 86 3.19 9.88 -22.53
N SER A 87 3.09 10.20 -21.25
CA SER A 87 4.18 9.97 -20.28
C SER A 87 4.49 8.49 -20.07
N LEU A 88 3.47 7.64 -19.99
CA LEU A 88 3.65 6.19 -19.89
C LEU A 88 4.32 5.63 -21.15
N LYS A 89 3.87 6.04 -22.34
CA LYS A 89 4.50 5.65 -23.62
C LYS A 89 5.96 6.09 -23.71
N GLN A 90 6.31 7.28 -23.21
CA GLN A 90 7.70 7.73 -23.17
C GLN A 90 8.58 6.90 -22.23
N ARG A 91 8.04 6.49 -21.08
CA ARG A 91 8.75 5.63 -20.12
C ARG A 91 8.93 4.19 -20.61
N MET A 92 8.03 3.70 -21.47
CA MET A 92 8.07 2.34 -22.04
C MET A 92 8.79 2.25 -23.40
N LYS A 93 9.46 3.31 -23.86
CA LYS A 93 10.33 3.21 -25.04
C LYS A 93 11.58 2.37 -24.70
N ILE A 94 11.53 1.09 -25.08
CA ILE A 94 12.69 0.27 -25.46
C ILE A 94 13.13 0.71 -26.86
#